data_AF-A0A1G1G2A1-F1
#
_entry.id   AF-A0A1G1G2A1-F1
#
_cell.length_a   1.000
_cell.length_b   1.000
_cell.length_c   1.000
_cell.angle_alpha   90.00
_cell.angle_beta   90.00
_cell.angle_gamma   90.00
#
_symmetry.space_group_name_H-M   'P 1'
#
loop_
_entity.id
_entity.type
_entity.pdbx_description
1 polymer ?
#
loop_
_entity_poly.entity_id
_entity_poly.type
_entity_poly.pdbx_seq_one_letter_code
_entity_poly.pdbx_strand_id
1 'polypeptide(L)'
;MPLRPSTICLGTILALSVLLAGVLLKGSLPGEQGGPDLQQKRALVRALELTDLCLFTEASYTRHLSMSDLSTPFQDSPASLEHFPTGALAAPPDLLVKRYAETD
;
A
#
# COMPACT_ATOMS: atom_id res chain seq x y z
N MET A 1 3.69 18.44 -43.63
CA MET A 1 4.26 17.08 -43.80
C MET A 1 3.46 16.13 -42.93
N PRO A 2 2.85 15.07 -43.46
CA PRO A 2 2.10 14.12 -42.63
C PRO A 2 3.06 13.43 -41.65
N LEU A 3 2.67 13.41 -40.37
CA LEU A 3 3.42 12.70 -39.33
C LEU A 3 3.45 11.20 -39.68
N ARG A 4 4.64 10.59 -39.65
CA ARG A 4 4.78 9.15 -39.90
C ARG A 4 4.18 8.39 -38.72
N PRO A 5 3.43 7.30 -38.92
CA PRO A 5 2.88 6.52 -37.80
C PRO A 5 3.94 6.09 -36.77
N SER A 6 5.16 5.81 -37.22
CA SER A 6 6.30 5.50 -36.34
C SER A 6 6.71 6.67 -35.44
N THR A 7 6.67 7.91 -35.92
CA THR A 7 6.96 9.10 -35.11
C THR A 7 5.91 9.33 -34.02
N ILE A 8 4.66 8.96 -34.28
CA ILE A 8 3.58 9.02 -33.29
C ILE A 8 3.80 7.96 -32.21
N CYS A 9 4.09 6.71 -32.59
CA CYS A 9 4.36 5.62 -31.65
C CYS A 9 5.58 5.88 -30.76
N LEU A 10 6.68 6.40 -31.34
CA LEU A 10 7.86 6.76 -30.55
C LEU A 10 7.57 7.93 -29.60
N GLY A 11 6.78 8.92 -30.03
CA GLY A 11 6.36 10.03 -29.18
C GLY A 11 5.51 9.58 -28.01
N THR A 12 4.57 8.65 -28.21
CA THR A 12 3.72 8.12 -27.13
C THR A 12 4.52 7.28 -26.14
N ILE A 13 5.42 6.41 -26.61
CA ILE A 13 6.29 5.61 -25.72
C ILE A 13 7.19 6.53 -24.88
N LEU A 14 7.78 7.57 -25.47
CA LEU A 14 8.59 8.54 -24.75
C LEU A 14 7.77 9.29 -23.68
N ALA A 15 6.55 9.72 -24.03
CA ALA A 15 5.68 10.41 -23.07
C ALA A 15 5.31 9.51 -21.89
N LEU A 16 4.98 8.23 -22.15
CA LEU A 16 4.67 7.25 -21.12
C LEU A 16 5.88 6.93 -20.23
N SER A 17 7.07 6.80 -20.81
CA SER A 17 8.29 6.51 -20.04
C SER A 17 8.68 7.68 -19.14
N VAL A 18 8.53 8.92 -19.61
CA VAL A 18 8.72 10.13 -18.79
C VAL A 18 7.71 10.19 -17.64
N LEU A 19 6.44 9.89 -17.91
CA LEU A 19 5.40 9.87 -16.89
C LEU A 19 5.67 8.79 -15.83
N LEU A 20 6.04 7.58 -16.26
CA LEU A 20 6.42 6.49 -15.37
C LEU A 20 7.64 6.86 -14.51
N ALA A 21 8.68 7.45 -15.12
CA ALA A 21 9.84 7.94 -14.39
C ALA A 21 9.46 8.99 -13.34
N GLY A 22 8.54 9.90 -13.67
CA GLY A 22 8.00 10.89 -12.72
C GLY A 22 7.31 10.24 -11.51
N VAL A 23 6.51 9.19 -11.73
CA VAL A 23 5.86 8.44 -10.65
C VAL A 23 6.91 7.73 -9.76
N LEU A 24 7.88 7.06 -10.37
CA LEU A 24 8.94 6.33 -9.64
C LEU A 24 9.83 7.27 -8.82
N LEU A 25 10.21 8.42 -9.39
CA LEU A 25 10.96 9.46 -8.66
C LEU A 25 10.16 10.01 -7.50
N LYS A 26 8.85 10.23 -7.67
CA LYS A 26 7.96 10.68 -6.59
C LYS A 26 7.83 9.65 -5.46
N GLY A 27 7.75 8.37 -5.80
CA GLY A 27 7.70 7.27 -4.82
C GLY A 27 9.04 6.99 -4.13
N SER A 28 10.17 7.35 -4.77
CA SER A 28 11.52 7.15 -4.22
C SER A 28 11.98 8.30 -3.32
N LEU A 29 11.31 9.45 -3.40
CA LEU A 29 11.53 10.52 -2.43
C LEU A 29 11.12 9.99 -1.04
N PRO A 30 11.99 10.09 -0.02
CA PRO A 30 11.62 9.78 1.34
C PRO A 30 10.45 10.68 1.74
N GLY A 31 9.23 10.15 1.63
CA GLY A 31 8.09 10.84 2.19
C GLY A 31 8.28 10.91 3.70
N GLU A 32 7.94 12.03 4.31
CA GLU A 32 7.75 12.14 5.76
C GLU A 32 6.54 11.32 6.25
N GLN A 33 6.30 10.15 5.64
CA GLN A 33 5.31 9.17 6.06
C GLN A 33 5.83 8.33 7.24
N GLY A 34 7.09 8.53 7.64
CA GLY A 34 7.74 7.86 8.76
C GLY A 34 8.05 8.77 9.93
N GLY A 35 7.08 9.57 10.37
CA GLY A 35 7.19 10.33 11.61
C GLY A 35 7.43 9.46 12.85
N PRO A 36 7.57 10.05 14.06
CA PRO A 36 7.73 9.34 15.33
C PRO A 36 6.73 8.18 15.55
N ASP A 37 5.56 8.27 14.92
CA ASP A 37 4.52 7.24 14.85
C ASP A 37 5.03 5.88 14.29
N LEU A 38 5.89 5.85 13.26
CA LEU A 38 6.44 4.58 12.76
C LEU A 38 7.38 3.92 13.78
N GLN A 39 8.12 4.72 14.56
CA GLN A 39 9.01 4.17 15.60
C GLN A 39 8.20 3.62 16.78
N GLN A 40 7.11 4.30 17.18
CA GLN A 40 6.17 3.79 18.17
C GLN A 40 5.51 2.48 17.71
N LYS A 41 5.05 2.43 16.45
CA LYS A 41 4.49 1.23 15.83
C LYS A 41 5.49 0.07 15.80
N ARG A 42 6.76 0.31 15.44
CA ARG A 42 7.83 -0.71 15.52
C ARG A 42 8.10 -1.20 16.92
N ALA A 43 8.09 -0.31 17.91
CA ALA A 43 8.25 -0.69 19.31
C ALA A 43 7.10 -1.59 19.79
N LEU A 44 5.86 -1.28 19.38
CA LEU A 44 4.69 -2.10 19.67
C LEU A 44 4.78 -3.50 19.03
N VAL A 45 5.15 -3.58 17.75
CA VAL A 45 5.36 -4.87 17.04
C VAL A 45 6.36 -5.73 17.78
N ARG A 46 7.48 -5.14 18.23
CA ARG A 46 8.49 -5.85 19.03
C ARG A 46 7.95 -6.31 20.38
N ALA A 47 7.20 -5.46 21.07
CA ALA A 47 6.64 -5.78 22.38
C ALA A 47 5.58 -6.90 22.33
N LEU A 48 4.87 -7.01 21.20
CA LEU A 48 3.86 -8.03 20.96
C LEU A 48 4.40 -9.30 20.28
N GLU A 49 5.73 -9.38 20.04
CA GLU A 49 6.38 -10.49 19.34
C GLU A 49 5.80 -10.79 17.95
N LEU A 50 5.31 -9.75 17.26
CA LEU A 50 4.77 -9.85 15.92
C LEU A 50 5.89 -9.78 14.88
N THR A 51 5.72 -10.50 13.76
CA THR A 51 6.69 -10.50 12.65
C THR A 51 6.71 -9.19 11.87
N ASP A 52 5.56 -8.50 11.79
CA ASP A 52 5.41 -7.17 11.18
C ASP A 52 4.18 -6.45 11.78
N LEU A 53 3.97 -5.17 11.42
CA LEU A 53 2.78 -4.39 11.73
C LEU A 53 1.56 -4.96 10.99
N CYS A 54 1.01 -6.03 11.53
CA CYS A 54 -0.17 -6.67 10.99
C CYS A 54 -1.42 -5.87 11.40
N LEU A 55 -2.06 -5.18 10.46
CA LEU A 55 -3.32 -4.47 10.72
C LEU A 55 -4.49 -5.45 10.97
N PHE A 56 -4.37 -6.69 10.50
CA PHE A 56 -5.40 -7.72 10.63
C PHE A 56 -4.80 -9.12 10.72
N THR A 57 -5.31 -9.93 11.64
CA THR A 57 -4.80 -11.30 11.90
C THR A 57 -5.41 -12.37 11.00
N GLU A 58 -6.41 -12.05 10.17
CA GLU A 58 -7.26 -13.03 9.48
C GLU A 58 -7.06 -13.14 7.95
N ALA A 59 -5.97 -12.60 7.40
CA ALA A 59 -5.76 -12.68 5.97
C ALA A 59 -5.62 -14.14 5.47
N SER A 60 -6.18 -14.47 4.31
CA SER A 60 -6.24 -15.87 3.82
C SER A 60 -4.89 -16.60 3.78
N TYR A 61 -3.77 -15.89 3.67
CA TYR A 61 -2.41 -16.42 3.69
C TYR A 61 -1.89 -16.83 5.09
N THR A 62 -2.59 -16.51 6.18
CA THR A 62 -2.21 -16.92 7.54
C THR A 62 -2.69 -18.32 7.90
N ARG A 63 -3.55 -18.96 7.10
CA ARG A 63 -4.03 -20.34 7.34
C ARG A 63 -2.93 -21.41 7.24
N HIS A 64 -1.85 -21.11 6.52
CA HIS A 64 -0.63 -21.91 6.54
C HIS A 64 0.58 -20.99 6.48
N LEU A 65 1.07 -20.55 7.63
CA LEU A 65 2.29 -19.72 7.72
C LEU A 65 3.49 -20.35 6.97
N SER A 66 3.56 -21.69 6.94
CA SER A 66 4.56 -22.47 6.19
C SER A 66 4.31 -22.57 4.67
N MET A 67 3.12 -22.21 4.19
CA MET A 67 2.75 -22.14 2.77
C MET A 67 2.23 -20.75 2.40
N SER A 68 2.67 -19.70 3.12
CA SER A 68 2.36 -18.33 2.72
C SER A 68 3.01 -18.11 1.35
N ASP A 69 2.19 -18.03 0.32
CA ASP A 69 2.65 -17.85 -1.05
C ASP A 69 3.25 -16.43 -1.14
N LEU A 70 4.52 -16.36 -1.56
CA LEU A 70 5.29 -15.11 -1.72
C LEU A 70 4.60 -14.12 -2.69
N SER A 71 3.68 -14.60 -3.51
CA SER A 71 2.90 -13.83 -4.47
C SER A 71 1.48 -13.49 -4.02
N THR A 72 1.08 -13.85 -2.78
CA THR A 72 -0.26 -13.53 -2.26
C THR A 72 -0.56 -12.05 -2.07
N PRO A 73 0.39 -11.18 -1.68
CA PRO A 73 0.10 -9.75 -1.67
C PRO A 73 -0.36 -9.39 -3.09
N PHE A 74 -1.58 -8.84 -3.23
CA PHE A 74 -2.19 -8.41 -4.50
C PHE A 74 -2.86 -9.48 -5.39
N GLN A 75 -3.14 -10.70 -4.91
CA GLN A 75 -3.96 -11.65 -5.70
C GLN A 75 -5.42 -11.20 -5.83
N ASP A 76 -5.91 -10.40 -4.89
CA ASP A 76 -7.25 -9.82 -4.93
C ASP A 76 -7.25 -8.44 -5.61
N SER A 77 -8.27 -8.20 -6.46
CA SER A 77 -8.50 -6.87 -7.00
C SER A 77 -8.91 -5.90 -5.88
N PRO A 78 -8.57 -4.60 -5.98
CA PRO A 78 -9.12 -3.60 -5.06
C PRO A 78 -10.65 -3.75 -4.95
N ALA A 79 -11.16 -3.90 -3.73
CA ALA A 79 -12.57 -4.17 -3.41
C ALA A 79 -13.14 -5.53 -3.90
N SER A 80 -12.30 -6.56 -4.02
CA SER A 80 -12.75 -7.95 -4.16
C SER A 80 -13.74 -8.31 -3.04
N LEU A 81 -14.85 -8.96 -3.40
CA LEU A 81 -15.85 -9.43 -2.43
C LEU A 81 -15.34 -10.71 -1.79
N GLU A 82 -14.64 -10.57 -0.67
CA GLU A 82 -14.22 -11.70 0.14
C GLU A 82 -15.09 -11.90 1.37
N HIS A 83 -15.05 -13.13 1.92
CA HIS A 83 -15.84 -13.47 3.09
C HIS A 83 -15.28 -12.82 4.37
N PHE A 84 -14.01 -12.43 4.38
CA PHE A 84 -13.34 -11.92 5.57
C PHE A 84 -13.53 -10.41 5.70
N PRO A 85 -13.97 -9.91 6.87
CA PRO A 85 -14.16 -8.47 7.08
C PRO A 85 -12.85 -7.67 6.96
N THR A 86 -11.72 -8.34 7.16
CA THR A 86 -10.35 -7.84 6.99
C THR A 86 -10.05 -7.33 5.57
N GLY A 87 -10.75 -7.81 4.54
CA GLY A 87 -10.56 -7.36 3.16
C GLY A 87 -10.96 -5.91 2.90
N ALA A 88 -11.80 -5.37 3.77
CA ALA A 88 -12.29 -4.01 3.66
C ALA A 88 -11.43 -3.07 4.51
N LEU A 89 -10.47 -2.41 3.87
CA LEU A 89 -9.80 -1.24 4.45
C LEU A 89 -10.72 -0.02 4.33
N ALA A 90 -11.42 0.30 5.42
CA ALA A 90 -12.19 1.54 5.54
C ALA A 90 -11.44 2.54 6.43
N ALA A 91 -11.52 3.83 6.08
CA ALA A 91 -11.01 4.88 6.95
C ALA A 91 -11.78 4.89 8.29
N PRO A 92 -11.12 5.16 9.41
CA PRO A 92 -11.81 5.31 10.68
C PRO A 92 -12.80 6.50 10.60
N PRO A 93 -13.99 6.40 11.21
CA PRO A 93 -14.95 7.49 11.21
C PRO A 93 -14.40 8.73 11.93
N ASP A 94 -14.72 9.93 11.42
CA ASP A 94 -14.20 11.22 11.90
C ASP A 94 -14.35 11.44 13.42
N LEU A 95 -15.41 10.87 14.02
CA LEU A 95 -15.65 10.94 15.46
C LEU A 95 -14.52 10.29 16.27
N LEU A 96 -14.01 9.14 15.82
CA LEU A 96 -12.92 8.44 16.50
C LEU A 96 -11.61 9.18 16.36
N VAL A 97 -11.37 9.78 15.18
CA VAL A 97 -10.16 10.59 14.93
C VAL A 97 -10.12 11.79 15.87
N LYS A 98 -11.24 12.51 16.04
CA LYS A 98 -11.35 13.65 16.95
C LYS A 98 -11.12 13.25 18.41
N ARG A 99 -11.74 12.16 18.87
CA ARG A 99 -11.58 11.67 20.25
C ARG A 99 -10.12 11.32 20.57
N TYR A 100 -9.41 10.72 19.63
CA TYR A 100 -8.01 10.35 19.84
C TYR A 100 -7.12 11.59 19.95
N ALA A 101 -7.36 12.60 19.10
CA ALA A 101 -6.62 13.87 19.12
C ALA A 101 -6.85 14.69 20.40
N GLU A 102 -7.93 14.43 21.15
CA GLU A 102 -8.21 15.06 22.46
C GLU A 102 -7.53 14.34 23.64
N THR A 103 -6.99 13.13 23.41
CA THR A 103 -6.39 12.28 24.48
C THR A 103 -4.87 12.45 24.58
N ASP A 104 -4.23 13.03 23.56
CA ASP A 104 -2.81 13.43 23.53
C ASP A 104 -2.61 14.88 24.04
#